data_AF-A0A960XUB2-F1
#
_entry.id   AF-A0A960XUB2-F1
#
_cell.length_a   1.000
_cell.length_b   1.000
_cell.length_c   1.000
_cell.angle_alpha   90.00
_cell.angle_beta   90.00
_cell.angle_gamma   90.00
#
_symmetry.space_group_name_H-M   'P 1'
#
loop_
_entity.id
_entity.type
_entity.pdbx_description
1 polymer ?
#
loop_
_entity_poly.entity_id
_entity_poly.type
_entity_poly.pdbx_seq_one_letter_code
_entity_poly.pdbx_strand_id
1 'polypeptide(L)'
;MMPILWRYLLSQYLRVLILTVVAIISVLMVTRLDEIAEFAILGAQGGLVLRFALYQIPYILPIALPIASVVAAILLYQRLSTTHEITALRASGMSLGQIVGPVLLASIYLTIGNLYLISEVATASHL
;
A
#
# COMPACT_ATOMS: atom_id res chain seq x y z
N MET A 1 8.99 2.02 27.21
CA MET A 1 8.91 3.29 26.46
C MET A 1 9.94 3.25 25.35
N MET A 2 9.52 3.05 24.09
CA MET A 2 10.43 2.99 22.92
C MET A 2 9.90 3.84 21.75
N PRO A 3 9.50 5.11 21.97
CA PRO A 3 8.88 5.92 20.92
C PRO A 3 9.80 6.15 19.72
N ILE A 4 11.12 6.08 19.92
CA ILE A 4 12.12 6.31 18.85
C ILE A 4 12.15 5.11 17.88
N LEU A 5 12.26 3.87 18.38
CA LEU A 5 12.24 2.68 17.54
C LEU A 5 10.90 2.53 16.82
N TRP A 6 9.81 2.74 17.54
CA TRP A 6 8.46 2.71 16.98
C TRP A 6 8.30 3.73 15.85
N ARG A 7 8.70 4.99 16.08
CA ARG A 7 8.65 6.04 15.06
C ARG A 7 9.53 5.71 13.85
N TYR A 8 10.72 5.16 14.08
CA TYR A 8 11.64 4.77 13.01
C TYR A 8 11.05 3.65 12.14
N LEU A 9 10.62 2.55 12.76
CA LEU A 9 10.04 1.41 12.06
C LEU A 9 8.76 1.81 11.32
N LEU A 10 7.89 2.61 11.94
CA LEU A 10 6.65 3.07 11.34
C LEU A 10 6.90 4.03 10.17
N SER A 11 7.83 4.97 10.31
CA SER A 11 8.19 5.90 9.23
C SER A 11 8.82 5.16 8.04
N GLN A 12 9.68 4.19 8.32
CA GLN A 12 10.29 3.37 7.27
C GLN A 12 9.26 2.47 6.59
N TYR A 13 8.36 1.86 7.36
CA TYR A 13 7.24 1.08 6.84
C TYR A 13 6.35 1.91 5.93
N LEU A 14 5.88 3.08 6.38
CA LEU A 14 5.01 3.96 5.60
C LEU A 14 5.67 4.44 4.31
N ARG A 15 6.97 4.75 4.35
CA ARG A 15 7.71 5.15 3.14
C ARG A 15 7.75 4.02 2.12
N VAL A 16 8.05 2.80 2.55
CA VAL A 16 8.06 1.62 1.66
C VAL A 16 6.65 1.29 1.17
N LEU A 17 5.64 1.39 2.04
CA LEU A 17 4.24 1.15 1.72
C LEU A 17 3.74 2.08 0.61
N ILE A 18 4.01 3.39 0.71
CA ILE A 18 3.59 4.34 -0.33
C ILE A 18 4.24 3.98 -1.67
N LEU A 19 5.53 3.65 -1.66
CA LEU A 19 6.25 3.25 -2.88
C LEU A 19 5.68 1.95 -3.48
N THR A 20 5.39 0.94 -2.66
CA THR A 20 4.83 -0.32 -3.14
C THR A 20 3.39 -0.17 -3.62
N VAL A 21 2.57 0.64 -2.95
CA VAL A 21 1.19 0.95 -3.40
C VAL A 21 1.23 1.62 -4.77
N VAL A 22 2.07 2.65 -4.96
CA VAL A 22 2.21 3.33 -6.25
C VAL A 22 2.69 2.37 -7.34
N ALA A 23 3.67 1.53 -7.03
CA ALA A 23 4.16 0.52 -7.97
C ALA A 23 3.05 -0.48 -8.37
N ILE A 24 2.32 -1.03 -7.40
CA ILE A 24 1.24 -1.99 -7.66
C ILE A 24 0.09 -1.34 -8.44
N ILE A 25 -0.31 -0.10 -8.12
CA ILE A 25 -1.31 0.65 -8.89
C ILE A 25 -0.84 0.85 -10.33
N SER A 26 0.43 1.22 -10.54
CA SER A 26 0.96 1.42 -11.89
C SER A 26 0.90 0.14 -12.74
N VAL A 27 1.22 -1.01 -12.15
CA VAL A 27 1.13 -2.31 -12.83
C VAL A 27 -0.32 -2.67 -13.14
N LEU A 28 -1.24 -2.48 -12.19
CA LEU A 28 -2.66 -2.76 -12.37
C LEU A 28 -3.36 -1.77 -13.34
N MET A 29 -2.82 -0.57 -13.51
CA MET A 29 -3.30 0.37 -14.53
C MET A 29 -3.01 -0.12 -15.94
N VAL A 30 -1.84 -0.74 -16.16
CA VAL A 30 -1.48 -1.29 -17.47
C VAL A 30 -2.49 -2.35 -17.91
N THR A 31 -3.00 -3.18 -16.98
CA THR A 31 -4.00 -4.21 -17.32
C THR A 31 -5.39 -3.65 -17.64
N ARG A 32 -5.61 -2.34 -17.47
CA ARG A 32 -6.87 -1.64 -17.77
C ARG A 32 -6.76 -0.70 -18.97
N LEU A 33 -5.58 -0.61 -19.59
CA LEU A 33 -5.37 0.24 -20.76
C LEU A 33 -6.24 -0.16 -21.94
N ASP A 34 -6.54 -1.45 -22.11
CA ASP A 34 -7.39 -1.93 -23.20
C ASP A 34 -8.84 -1.41 -23.05
N GLU A 35 -9.40 -1.45 -21.84
CA GLU A 35 -10.73 -0.89 -21.53
C GLU A 35 -10.75 0.63 -21.74
N ILE A 36 -9.68 1.32 -21.36
CA ILE A 36 -9.54 2.77 -21.57
C ILE A 36 -9.43 3.10 -23.07
N ALA A 37 -8.72 2.29 -23.85
CA ALA A 37 -8.53 2.46 -25.28
C ALA A 37 -9.84 2.22 -26.05
N GLU A 38 -10.60 1.19 -25.69
CA GLU A 38 -11.93 0.94 -26.26
C GLU A 38 -12.89 2.11 -25.99
N PHE A 39 -12.89 2.64 -24.76
CA PHE A 39 -13.68 3.81 -24.38
C PHE A 39 -13.27 5.08 -25.15
N ALA A 40 -11.99 5.23 -25.47
CA ALA A 40 -11.48 6.35 -26.27
C ALA A 40 -11.91 6.25 -27.74
N ILE A 41 -11.96 5.04 -28.31
CA ILE A 41 -12.35 4.79 -29.70
C ILE A 41 -13.85 5.08 -29.93
N LEU A 42 -14.69 4.95 -28.90
CA LEU A 42 -16.13 5.24 -28.93
C LEU A 42 -16.48 6.75 -29.05
N GLY A 43 -15.49 7.63 -29.27
CA GLY A 43 -15.72 9.06 -29.53
C GLY A 43 -15.72 9.96 -28.30
N ALA A 44 -15.17 9.48 -27.18
CA ALA A 44 -15.05 10.26 -25.95
C ALA A 44 -14.03 11.41 -26.11
N GLN A 45 -14.41 12.63 -25.69
CA GLN A 45 -13.46 13.74 -25.54
C GLN A 45 -12.27 13.28 -24.68
N GLY A 46 -11.03 13.62 -25.06
CA GLY A 46 -9.83 13.18 -24.32
C GLY A 46 -9.84 13.53 -22.82
N GLY A 47 -10.55 14.59 -22.42
CA GLY A 47 -10.77 14.92 -21.00
C GLY A 47 -11.65 13.91 -20.25
N LEU A 48 -12.58 13.24 -20.93
CA LEU A 48 -13.41 12.18 -20.38
C LEU A 48 -12.60 10.88 -20.18
N VAL A 49 -11.68 10.58 -21.09
CA VAL A 49 -10.74 9.43 -20.99
C VAL A 49 -9.81 9.61 -19.78
N LEU A 50 -9.28 10.81 -19.56
CA LEU A 50 -8.45 11.09 -18.39
C LEU A 50 -9.24 10.96 -17.08
N ARG A 51 -10.49 11.44 -17.04
CA ARG A 51 -11.38 11.26 -15.88
C ARG A 51 -11.66 9.77 -15.63
N PHE A 52 -11.94 9.00 -16.67
CA PHE A 52 -12.16 7.56 -16.56
C PHE A 52 -10.94 6.84 -15.98
N ALA A 53 -9.73 7.16 -16.46
CA ALA A 53 -8.49 6.63 -15.90
C ALA A 53 -8.30 7.00 -14.41
N LEU A 54 -8.67 8.22 -14.00
CA LEU A 54 -8.62 8.62 -12.59
C LEU A 54 -9.64 7.89 -11.71
N TYR A 55 -10.84 7.57 -12.23
CA TYR A 55 -11.84 6.77 -11.53
C TYR A 55 -11.42 5.31 -11.34
N GLN A 56 -10.51 4.81 -12.17
CA GLN A 56 -10.00 3.45 -12.03
C GLN A 56 -9.04 3.30 -10.83
N ILE A 57 -8.38 4.39 -10.39
CA ILE A 57 -7.49 4.37 -9.21
C ILE A 57 -8.22 3.94 -7.92
N PRO A 58 -9.31 4.59 -7.49
CA PRO A 58 -10.03 4.20 -6.27
C PRO A 58 -10.65 2.80 -6.38
N TYR A 59 -10.92 2.30 -7.58
CA TYR A 59 -11.39 0.93 -7.79
C TYR A 59 -10.29 -0.12 -7.55
N ILE A 60 -9.06 0.18 -8.00
CA ILE A 60 -7.91 -0.72 -7.85
C ILE A 60 -7.30 -0.65 -6.44
N LEU A 61 -7.40 0.51 -5.79
CA LEU A 61 -6.77 0.78 -4.49
C LEU A 61 -7.06 -0.28 -3.41
N PRO A 62 -8.30 -0.79 -3.24
CA PRO A 62 -8.60 -1.80 -2.24
C PRO A 62 -7.95 -3.16 -2.48
N ILE A 63 -7.62 -3.47 -3.73
CA ILE A 63 -6.89 -4.68 -4.12
C ILE A 63 -5.38 -4.45 -3.96
N ALA A 64 -4.90 -3.26 -4.33
CA ALA A 64 -3.49 -2.89 -4.25
C ALA A 64 -2.99 -2.79 -2.81
N LEU A 65 -3.77 -2.21 -1.89
CA LEU A 65 -3.40 -1.99 -0.50
C LEU A 65 -2.95 -3.27 0.25
N PRO A 66 -3.73 -4.38 0.30
CA PRO A 66 -3.32 -5.58 1.03
C PRO A 66 -2.04 -6.19 0.44
N ILE A 67 -1.92 -6.26 -0.89
CA ILE A 67 -0.72 -6.78 -1.56
C ILE A 67 0.49 -5.91 -1.24
N ALA A 68 0.36 -4.60 -1.40
CA ALA A 68 1.42 -3.65 -1.12
C ALA A 68 1.85 -3.66 0.35
N SER A 69 0.92 -3.90 1.29
CA SER A 69 1.20 -3.96 2.72
C SER A 69 2.12 -5.13 3.11
N VAL A 70 1.90 -6.29 2.50
CA VAL A 70 2.72 -7.49 2.72
C VAL A 70 4.10 -7.29 2.11
N VAL A 71 4.17 -6.81 0.86
CA VAL A 71 5.43 -6.52 0.18
C VAL A 71 6.24 -5.49 0.96
N ALA A 72 5.59 -4.42 1.46
CA ALA A 72 6.27 -3.40 2.23
C ALA A 72 6.83 -3.93 3.55
N ALA A 73 6.09 -4.80 4.24
CA ALA A 73 6.58 -5.44 5.47
C ALA A 73 7.81 -6.31 5.17
N ILE A 74 7.76 -7.12 4.11
CA ILE A 74 8.89 -7.97 3.69
C ILE A 74 10.12 -7.12 3.40
N LEU A 75 9.98 -6.08 2.57
CA LEU A 75 11.10 -5.20 2.19
C LEU A 75 11.69 -4.45 3.40
N LEU A 76 10.85 -4.00 4.33
CA LEU A 76 11.30 -3.38 5.58
C LEU A 76 12.18 -4.33 6.38
N TYR A 77 11.68 -5.53 6.68
CA TYR A 77 12.42 -6.50 7.49
C TYR A 77 13.64 -7.06 6.78
N GLN A 78 13.56 -7.24 5.45
CA GLN A 78 14.71 -7.61 4.63
C GLN A 78 15.82 -6.56 4.78
N ARG A 79 15.49 -5.26 4.65
CA ARG A 79 16.45 -4.18 4.84
C ARG A 79 17.09 -4.22 6.24
N LEU A 80 16.27 -4.29 7.29
CA LEU A 80 16.75 -4.33 8.69
C LEU A 80 17.59 -5.58 8.97
N SER A 81 17.33 -6.69 8.28
CA SER A 81 18.14 -7.91 8.36
C SER A 81 19.49 -7.72 7.66
N THR A 82 19.50 -7.15 6.45
CA THR A 82 20.72 -6.89 5.68
C THR A 82 21.64 -5.85 6.32
N THR A 83 21.10 -4.89 7.06
CA THR A 83 21.88 -3.91 7.83
C THR A 83 22.27 -4.41 9.21
N HIS A 84 21.96 -5.67 9.55
CA HIS A 84 22.16 -6.27 10.87
C HIS A 84 21.49 -5.52 12.03
N GLU A 85 20.55 -4.62 11.75
CA GLU A 85 19.78 -3.88 12.76
C GLU A 85 18.93 -4.83 13.60
N ILE A 86 18.28 -5.83 12.98
CA ILE A 86 17.50 -6.85 13.74
C ILE A 86 18.41 -7.61 14.71
N THR A 87 19.63 -7.97 14.28
CA THR A 87 20.59 -8.70 15.12
C THR A 87 21.07 -7.85 16.30
N ALA A 88 21.38 -6.57 16.06
CA ALA A 88 21.78 -5.63 17.11
C ALA A 88 20.65 -5.41 18.14
N LEU A 89 19.42 -5.22 17.67
CA LEU A 89 18.23 -5.06 18.50
C LEU A 89 17.94 -6.30 19.36
N ARG A 90 18.16 -7.51 18.80
CA ARG A 90 18.03 -8.75 19.57
C ARG A 90 19.17 -8.93 20.58
N ALA A 91 20.39 -8.54 20.23
CA ALA A 91 21.54 -8.59 21.14
C ALA A 91 21.37 -7.64 22.34
N SER A 92 20.65 -6.53 22.18
CA SER A 92 20.28 -5.64 23.29
C SER A 92 19.13 -6.16 24.17
N GLY A 93 18.74 -7.44 24.04
CA GLY A 93 17.72 -8.08 24.87
C GLY A 93 16.28 -7.79 24.46
N MET A 94 16.07 -7.21 23.27
CA MET A 94 14.72 -6.85 22.80
C MET A 94 14.05 -8.03 22.11
N SER A 95 12.76 -8.27 22.41
CA SER A 95 12.04 -9.41 21.85
C SER A 95 11.60 -9.16 20.41
N LEU A 96 11.48 -10.22 19.61
CA LEU A 96 11.03 -10.11 18.22
C LEU A 96 9.63 -9.49 18.12
N GLY A 97 8.75 -9.78 19.09
CA GLY A 97 7.41 -9.20 19.16
C GLY A 97 7.41 -7.67 19.31
N GLN A 98 8.40 -7.10 19.98
CA GLN A 98 8.54 -5.64 20.11
C GLN A 98 9.00 -4.97 18.81
N ILE A 99 9.77 -5.68 17.98
CA ILE A 99 10.21 -5.22 16.65
C ILE A 99 9.06 -5.29 15.66
N VAL A 100 8.22 -6.33 15.75
CA VAL A 100 7.11 -6.57 14.81
C VAL A 100 5.84 -5.80 15.17
N GLY A 101 5.62 -5.52 16.46
CA GLY A 101 4.44 -4.84 16.99
C GLY A 101 4.03 -3.52 16.29
N PRO A 102 4.95 -2.59 15.98
CA PRO A 102 4.61 -1.34 15.29
C PRO A 102 3.99 -1.55 13.91
N VAL A 103 4.53 -2.51 13.15
CA VAL A 103 4.04 -2.84 11.80
C VAL A 103 2.70 -3.54 11.89
N LEU A 104 2.50 -4.44 12.87
CA LEU A 104 1.20 -5.07 13.10
C LEU A 104 0.11 -4.05 13.44
N LEU A 105 0.40 -3.07 14.31
CA LEU A 105 -0.54 -2.00 14.59
C LEU A 105 -0.83 -1.17 13.33
N ALA A 106 0.19 -0.85 12.52
CA ALA A 106 -0.02 -0.18 11.23
C ALA A 106 -0.94 -0.98 10.30
N SER A 107 -0.76 -2.30 10.20
CA SER A 107 -1.60 -3.18 9.39
C SER A 107 -3.06 -3.23 9.85
N ILE A 108 -3.32 -3.11 11.16
CA ILE A 108 -4.69 -3.01 11.69
C ILE A 108 -5.33 -1.71 11.21
N TYR A 109 -4.64 -0.57 11.32
CA TYR A 109 -5.15 0.71 10.82
C TYR A 109 -5.36 0.69 9.30
N LEU A 110 -4.46 0.06 8.54
CA LEU A 110 -4.61 -0.11 7.09
C LEU A 110 -5.82 -0.98 6.76
N THR A 111 -6.07 -2.05 7.52
CA THR A 111 -7.25 -2.91 7.34
C THR A 111 -8.54 -2.12 7.55
N ILE A 112 -8.61 -1.30 8.61
CA ILE A 112 -9.77 -0.44 8.88
C ILE A 112 -9.97 0.57 7.76
N GLY A 113 -8.89 1.22 7.30
CA GLY A 113 -8.93 2.15 6.17
C GLY A 113 -9.37 1.48 4.87
N ASN A 114 -8.89 0.26 4.60
CA ASN A 114 -9.30 -0.52 3.44
C ASN A 114 -10.78 -0.90 3.50
N LEU A 115 -11.28 -1.29 4.68
CA LEU A 115 -12.67 -1.62 4.88
C LEU A 115 -13.59 -0.42 4.59
N TYR A 116 -13.18 0.79 5.02
CA TYR A 116 -13.89 2.03 4.69
C TYR A 116 -13.86 2.36 3.18
N LEU A 117 -12.71 2.18 2.52
CA LEU A 117 -12.57 2.37 1.07
C LEU A 117 -13.48 1.41 0.28
N ILE A 118 -13.56 0.14 0.71
CA ILE A 118 -14.45 -0.84 0.10
C ILE A 118 -15.92 -0.45 0.35
N SER A 119 -16.27 -0.04 1.57
CA SER A 119 -17.67 0.24 1.92
C SER A 119 -18.23 1.46 1.20
N GLU A 120 -17.48 2.57 1.11
CA GLU A 120 -17.98 3.81 0.51
C GLU A 120 -17.58 3.97 -0.95
N VAL A 121 -16.30 3.77 -1.29
CA VAL A 121 -15.77 4.20 -2.59
C VAL A 121 -16.00 3.15 -3.68
N ALA A 122 -15.80 1.86 -3.38
CA ALA A 122 -16.05 0.80 -4.36
C ALA A 122 -17.56 0.62 -4.65
N THR A 123 -18.41 0.81 -3.64
CA THR A 123 -19.88 0.77 -3.80
C THR A 123 -20.40 1.96 -4.63
N ALA A 124 -19.85 3.16 -4.43
CA ALA A 124 -20.25 4.36 -5.17
C ALA A 124 -19.85 4.34 -6.66
N SER A 125 -18.82 3.58 -7.04
CA SER A 125 -18.44 3.39 -8.45
C SER A 125 -19.28 2.36 -9.22
N HIS A 126 -20.14 1.60 -8.53
CA HIS A 126 -20.97 0.54 -9.11
C HIS A 126 -22.43 0.95 -9.39
N LEU A 127 -22.80 2.21 -9.13
CA LEU A 127 -24.11 2.82 -9.45
C LEU A 127 -23.97 3.83 -10.60
#